data_AF-A0A1M5T8G5-F1
#
_entry.id   AF-A0A1M5T8G5-F1
#
_cell.length_a   1.000
_cell.length_b   1.000
_cell.length_c   1.000
_cell.angle_alpha   90.00
_cell.angle_beta   90.00
_cell.angle_gamma   90.00
#
_symmetry.space_group_name_H-M   'P 1'
#
loop_
_entity.id
_entity.type
_entity.pdbx_description
1 polymer ?
#
loop_
_entity_poly.entity_id
_entity_poly.type
_entity_poly.pdbx_seq_one_letter_code
_entity_poly.pdbx_strand_id
1 'polypeptide(L)'
;MTPALDIQTLITVFFIIIFVLSIISKVFIRRKAGVNIGKIISSIVSLTIGIIFFFTFFSLFSRFTLEFYPPLYGLDVLFKVFISIIPALIIFSILFSIFKNITHQTRRNVEAELKNVGLDEETIAAFRKLGLSPNMSYTQANMLFYQKVKEINENSKLALKDKERLLKELDKAFDKVTEYYKNK
;
A
#
# COMPACT_ATOMS: atom_id res chain seq x y z
N MET A 1 -26.92 -10.72 -37.27
CA MET A 1 -27.30 -10.40 -35.87
C MET A 1 -26.04 -10.24 -35.06
N THR A 2 -25.65 -9.01 -34.74
CA THR A 2 -24.57 -8.75 -33.77
C THR A 2 -25.05 -9.16 -32.38
N PRO A 3 -24.36 -10.05 -31.65
CA PRO A 3 -24.75 -10.36 -30.28
C PRO A 3 -24.65 -9.08 -29.46
N ALA A 4 -25.78 -8.62 -28.93
CA ALA A 4 -25.80 -7.50 -28.00
C ALA A 4 -24.88 -7.88 -26.84
N LEU A 5 -23.89 -7.03 -26.57
CA LEU A 5 -22.96 -7.24 -25.46
C LEU A 5 -23.80 -7.30 -24.17
N ASP A 6 -23.80 -8.47 -23.52
CA ASP A 6 -24.57 -8.68 -22.30
C ASP A 6 -24.19 -7.63 -21.25
N ILE A 7 -25.20 -7.01 -20.64
CA ILE A 7 -25.07 -6.00 -19.59
C ILE A 7 -24.12 -6.50 -18.48
N GLN A 8 -24.17 -7.80 -18.18
CA GLN A 8 -23.29 -8.40 -17.17
C GLN A 8 -21.81 -8.37 -17.59
N THR A 9 -21.53 -8.56 -18.88
CA THR A 9 -20.18 -8.45 -19.45
C THR A 9 -19.69 -7.01 -19.40
N LEU A 10 -20.58 -6.06 -19.70
CA LEU A 10 -20.28 -4.63 -19.70
C LEU A 10 -19.94 -4.11 -18.30
N ILE A 11 -20.69 -4.54 -17.29
CA ILE A 11 -20.42 -4.24 -15.87
C ILE A 11 -19.07 -4.82 -15.45
N THR A 12 -18.78 -6.07 -15.83
CA THR A 12 -17.52 -6.74 -15.47
C THR A 12 -16.32 -6.01 -16.09
N VAL A 13 -16.40 -5.64 -17.37
CA VAL A 13 -15.36 -4.87 -18.06
C VAL A 13 -15.17 -3.49 -17.41
N PHE A 14 -16.25 -2.81 -17.03
CA PHE A 14 -16.20 -1.52 -16.35
C PHE A 14 -15.43 -1.58 -15.02
N PHE A 15 -15.72 -2.57 -14.17
CA PHE A 15 -15.01 -2.74 -12.90
C PHE A 15 -13.53 -3.12 -13.10
N ILE A 16 -13.21 -3.93 -14.11
CA ILE A 16 -11.82 -4.24 -14.48
C ILE A 16 -11.08 -2.96 -14.88
N ILE A 17 -11.70 -2.10 -15.70
CA ILE A 17 -11.10 -0.83 -16.13
C ILE A 17 -10.85 0.11 -14.94
N ILE A 18 -11.84 0.29 -14.05
CA ILE A 18 -11.67 1.12 -12.84
C ILE A 18 -10.54 0.58 -11.96
N PHE A 19 -10.48 -0.74 -11.79
CA PHE A 19 -9.45 -1.37 -10.98
C PHE A 19 -8.05 -1.15 -11.57
N VAL A 20 -7.88 -1.36 -12.87
CA VAL A 20 -6.63 -1.10 -13.59
C VAL A 20 -6.24 0.38 -13.50
N LEU A 21 -7.17 1.31 -13.69
CA LEU A 21 -6.93 2.75 -13.56
C LEU A 21 -6.51 3.15 -12.13
N SER A 22 -7.17 2.59 -11.11
CA SER A 22 -6.83 2.84 -9.70
C SER A 22 -5.41 2.36 -9.37
N ILE A 23 -5.01 1.23 -9.96
CA ILE A 23 -3.66 0.70 -9.83
C ILE A 23 -2.64 1.59 -10.55
N ILE A 24 -2.89 1.96 -11.82
CA ILE A 24 -1.98 2.82 -12.59
C ILE A 24 -1.77 4.15 -11.86
N SER A 25 -2.83 4.76 -11.34
CA SER A 25 -2.77 6.00 -10.55
C SER A 25 -1.85 5.86 -9.33
N LYS A 26 -1.97 4.76 -8.57
CA LYS A 26 -1.11 4.50 -7.40
C LYS A 26 0.34 4.19 -7.75
N VAL A 27 0.61 3.56 -8.90
CA VAL A 27 1.97 3.32 -9.40
C VAL A 27 2.63 4.62 -9.82
N PHE A 28 1.90 5.51 -10.50
CA PHE A 28 2.42 6.79 -10.96
C PHE A 28 2.80 7.72 -9.80
N ILE A 29 2.00 7.76 -8.74
CA ILE A 29 2.28 8.55 -7.53
C ILE A 29 3.59 8.10 -6.86
N ARG A 30 3.97 6.81 -6.99
CA ARG A 30 5.13 6.22 -6.28
C ARG A 30 6.43 6.15 -7.09
N ARG A 31 6.41 6.55 -8.38
CA ARG A 31 7.62 6.68 -9.21
C ARG A 31 8.67 7.65 -8.63
N LYS A 32 8.25 8.58 -7.77
CA LYS A 32 9.14 9.55 -7.09
C LYS A 32 9.98 8.95 -5.95
N ALA A 33 9.76 7.69 -5.54
CA ALA A 33 10.34 7.13 -4.31
C ALA A 33 11.37 5.99 -4.53
N GLY A 34 11.95 5.83 -5.73
CA GLY A 34 13.03 4.85 -5.98
C GLY A 34 12.61 3.37 -5.89
N VAL A 35 11.32 3.07 -6.01
CA VAL A 35 10.79 1.70 -5.89
C VAL A 35 11.00 0.91 -7.17
N ASN A 36 11.40 -0.37 -7.07
CA ASN A 36 11.64 -1.26 -8.22
C ASN A 36 10.33 -1.58 -8.97
N ILE A 37 10.06 -0.78 -10.01
CA ILE A 37 8.83 -0.77 -10.82
C ILE A 37 8.52 -2.16 -11.40
N GLY A 38 9.54 -2.96 -11.76
CA GLY A 38 9.35 -4.28 -12.34
C GLY A 38 8.62 -5.26 -11.42
N LYS A 39 8.93 -5.23 -10.11
CA LYS A 39 8.25 -6.09 -9.12
C LYS A 39 6.79 -5.69 -8.89
N ILE A 40 6.51 -4.38 -8.96
CA ILE A 40 5.15 -3.86 -8.82
C ILE A 40 4.32 -4.27 -10.04
N ILE A 41 4.84 -4.07 -11.26
CA ILE A 41 4.17 -4.46 -12.50
C ILE A 41 3.91 -5.97 -12.52
N SER A 42 4.91 -6.80 -12.19
CA SER A 42 4.74 -8.25 -12.11
C SER A 42 3.67 -8.67 -11.09
N SER A 43 3.63 -8.04 -9.92
CA SER A 43 2.59 -8.30 -8.91
C SER A 43 1.20 -7.92 -9.40
N ILE A 44 1.07 -6.79 -10.10
CA ILE A 44 -0.19 -6.33 -10.69
C ILE A 44 -0.65 -7.32 -11.76
N VAL A 45 0.22 -7.69 -12.70
CA VAL A 45 -0.08 -8.62 -13.79
C VAL A 45 -0.53 -9.97 -13.21
N SER A 46 0.18 -10.50 -12.22
CA SER A 46 -0.20 -11.75 -11.54
C SER A 46 -1.58 -11.64 -10.88
N LEU A 47 -1.90 -10.50 -10.28
CA LEU A 47 -3.17 -10.27 -9.61
C LEU A 47 -4.32 -10.11 -10.61
N THR A 48 -4.10 -9.41 -11.72
CA THR A 48 -5.08 -9.30 -12.82
C THR A 48 -5.37 -10.67 -13.43
N ILE A 49 -4.34 -11.49 -13.70
CA ILE A 49 -4.52 -12.86 -14.21
C ILE A 49 -5.30 -13.71 -13.20
N GLY A 50 -4.99 -13.61 -11.91
CA GLY A 50 -5.71 -14.34 -10.86
C GLY A 50 -7.18 -13.96 -10.77
N ILE A 51 -7.51 -12.66 -10.89
CA ILE A 51 -8.89 -12.18 -10.91
C ILE A 51 -9.64 -12.68 -12.13
N ILE A 52 -9.06 -12.58 -13.33
CA ILE A 52 -9.68 -13.05 -14.57
C ILE A 52 -9.96 -14.55 -14.46
N PHE A 53 -8.94 -15.34 -14.10
CA PHE A 53 -9.08 -16.78 -13.92
C PHE A 53 -10.18 -17.13 -12.91
N PHE A 54 -10.23 -16.42 -11.78
CA PHE A 54 -11.26 -16.62 -10.76
C PHE A 54 -12.66 -16.36 -11.31
N PHE A 55 -12.91 -15.24 -11.99
CA PHE A 55 -14.22 -14.94 -12.57
C PHE A 55 -14.62 -15.91 -13.67
N THR A 56 -13.67 -16.33 -14.52
CA THR A 56 -13.94 -17.32 -15.59
C THR A 56 -14.27 -18.68 -14.98
N PHE A 57 -13.49 -19.15 -14.00
CA PHE A 57 -13.74 -20.40 -13.31
C PHE A 57 -15.08 -20.38 -12.56
N PHE A 58 -15.38 -19.28 -11.86
CA PHE A 58 -16.64 -19.11 -11.14
C PHE A 58 -17.85 -19.09 -12.08
N SER A 59 -17.73 -18.44 -13.25
CA SER A 59 -18.78 -18.44 -14.27
C SER A 59 -19.06 -19.86 -14.80
N LEU A 60 -18.00 -20.62 -15.12
CA LEU A 60 -18.10 -22.02 -15.55
C LEU A 60 -18.72 -22.91 -14.45
N PHE A 61 -18.24 -22.77 -13.22
CA PHE A 61 -18.73 -23.53 -12.08
C PHE A 61 -20.20 -23.22 -11.77
N SER A 62 -20.61 -21.94 -11.86
CA SER A 62 -22.00 -21.53 -11.66
C SER A 62 -22.95 -22.12 -12.69
N ARG A 63 -22.52 -22.27 -13.94
CA ARG A 63 -23.32 -22.93 -14.99
C ARG A 63 -23.46 -24.42 -14.70
N PHE A 64 -22.36 -25.05 -14.27
CA PHE A 64 -22.36 -26.46 -13.89
C PHE A 64 -23.30 -26.74 -12.71
N THR A 65 -23.31 -25.93 -11.64
CA THR A 65 -24.19 -26.19 -10.48
C THR A 65 -25.68 -26.02 -10.81
N LEU A 66 -26.02 -25.06 -11.68
CA LEU A 66 -27.41 -24.81 -12.11
C LEU A 66 -27.99 -25.96 -12.95
N GLU A 67 -27.15 -26.61 -13.77
CA GLU A 67 -27.60 -27.66 -14.68
C GLU A 67 -27.82 -29.01 -13.96
N PHE A 68 -27.02 -29.31 -12.93
CA PHE A 68 -27.06 -30.60 -12.24
C PHE A 68 -27.86 -30.61 -10.93
N TYR A 69 -28.13 -29.47 -10.29
CA TYR A 69 -28.81 -29.43 -8.98
C TYR A 69 -29.86 -28.30 -8.83
N PRO A 70 -31.03 -28.40 -9.51
CA PRO A 70 -32.09 -27.39 -9.45
C PRO A 70 -32.72 -27.14 -8.06
N PRO A 71 -32.96 -28.11 -7.15
CA PRO A 71 -33.72 -27.84 -5.93
C PRO A 71 -32.95 -27.10 -4.83
N LEU A 72 -31.68 -26.75 -5.03
CA LEU A 72 -30.79 -26.16 -4.02
C LEU A 72 -30.47 -24.67 -4.25
N TYR A 73 -31.31 -23.93 -4.98
CA TYR A 73 -31.08 -22.52 -5.33
C TYR A 73 -30.64 -21.63 -4.16
N GLY A 74 -31.19 -21.83 -2.94
CA GLY A 74 -30.80 -21.03 -1.77
C GLY A 74 -29.42 -21.39 -1.18
N LEU A 75 -29.06 -22.68 -1.19
CA LEU A 75 -27.76 -23.17 -0.69
C LEU A 75 -26.63 -22.89 -1.69
N ASP A 76 -26.92 -22.98 -2.99
CA ASP A 76 -25.96 -22.69 -4.07
C ASP A 76 -25.52 -21.22 -4.06
N VAL A 77 -26.43 -20.28 -3.77
CA VAL A 77 -26.07 -18.85 -3.61
C VAL A 77 -25.15 -18.63 -2.41
N LEU A 78 -25.43 -19.25 -1.27
CA LEU A 78 -24.56 -19.16 -0.08
C LEU A 78 -23.18 -19.78 -0.32
N PHE A 79 -23.12 -20.92 -1.01
CA PHE A 79 -21.87 -21.58 -1.37
C PHE A 79 -21.04 -20.75 -2.34
N LYS A 80 -21.70 -20.13 -3.33
CA LYS A 80 -21.09 -19.17 -4.28
C LYS A 80 -20.49 -17.96 -3.56
N VAL A 81 -21.20 -17.38 -2.60
CA VAL A 81 -20.68 -16.28 -1.77
C VAL A 81 -19.47 -16.75 -0.95
N PHE A 82 -19.55 -17.92 -0.29
CA PHE A 82 -18.47 -18.46 0.52
C PHE A 82 -17.20 -18.76 -0.30
N ILE A 83 -17.35 -19.41 -1.45
CA ILE A 83 -16.24 -19.71 -2.35
C ILE A 83 -15.64 -18.42 -2.94
N SER A 84 -16.43 -17.34 -3.08
CA SER A 84 -15.91 -16.05 -3.56
C SER A 84 -15.06 -15.30 -2.53
N ILE A 85 -15.31 -15.53 -1.23
CA ILE A 85 -14.59 -14.85 -0.14
C ILE A 85 -13.18 -15.41 0.03
N ILE A 86 -12.98 -16.72 -0.16
CA ILE A 86 -11.67 -17.38 0.04
C ILE A 86 -10.56 -16.78 -0.84
N PRO A 87 -10.70 -16.66 -2.17
CA PRO A 87 -9.68 -16.03 -3.02
C PRO A 87 -9.53 -14.53 -2.76
N ALA A 88 -10.60 -13.82 -2.38
CA ALA A 88 -10.48 -12.42 -1.96
C ALA A 88 -9.60 -12.27 -0.72
N LEU A 89 -9.74 -13.18 0.27
CA LEU A 89 -8.88 -13.22 1.46
C LEU A 89 -7.43 -13.59 1.12
N ILE A 90 -7.20 -14.52 0.19
CA ILE A 90 -5.85 -14.87 -0.28
C ILE A 90 -5.20 -13.67 -0.98
N ILE A 91 -5.91 -12.99 -1.86
CA ILE A 91 -5.44 -11.77 -2.54
C ILE A 91 -5.11 -10.69 -1.51
N PHE A 92 -5.98 -10.48 -0.51
CA PHE A 92 -5.76 -9.52 0.56
C PHE A 92 -4.50 -9.86 1.39
N SER A 93 -4.30 -11.14 1.72
CA SER A 93 -3.11 -11.64 2.44
C SER A 93 -1.81 -11.41 1.65
N ILE A 94 -1.82 -11.72 0.35
CA ILE A 94 -0.66 -11.48 -0.54
C ILE A 94 -0.36 -9.99 -0.64
N LEU A 95 -1.38 -9.16 -0.84
CA LEU A 95 -1.25 -7.69 -0.83
C LEU A 95 -0.60 -7.22 0.47
N PHE A 96 -1.10 -7.65 1.62
CA PHE A 96 -0.58 -7.26 2.93
C PHE A 96 0.89 -7.70 3.13
N SER A 97 1.25 -8.88 2.65
CA SER A 97 2.63 -9.39 2.68
C SER A 97 3.58 -8.55 1.82
N ILE A 98 3.15 -8.18 0.61
CA ILE A 98 3.91 -7.28 -0.28
C ILE A 98 4.10 -5.90 0.39
N PHE A 99 3.05 -5.34 1.00
CA PHE A 99 3.14 -4.07 1.73
C PHE A 99 4.14 -4.11 2.88
N LYS A 100 4.15 -5.20 3.66
CA LYS A 100 5.09 -5.37 4.77
C LYS A 100 6.53 -5.43 4.26
N ASN A 101 6.79 -6.16 3.17
CA ASN A 101 8.13 -6.32 2.62
C ASN A 101 8.69 -5.02 2.01
N ILE A 102 7.84 -4.23 1.33
CA ILE A 102 8.25 -2.93 0.76
C ILE A 102 8.69 -1.95 1.86
N THR A 103 7.96 -1.90 2.98
CA THR A 103 8.30 -1.03 4.11
C THR A 103 9.68 -1.33 4.68
N HIS A 104 10.07 -2.61 4.74
CA HIS A 104 11.40 -3.02 5.18
C HIS A 104 12.51 -2.67 4.17
N GLN A 105 12.25 -2.79 2.87
CA GLN A 105 13.23 -2.41 1.85
C GLN A 105 13.47 -0.90 1.81
N THR A 106 12.42 -0.07 1.90
CA THR A 106 12.56 1.39 1.95
C THR A 106 13.43 1.81 3.14
N ARG A 107 13.24 1.20 4.31
CA ARG A 107 14.04 1.51 5.50
C ARG A 107 15.52 1.18 5.32
N ARG A 108 15.85 0.04 4.69
CA ARG A 108 17.25 -0.35 4.40
C ARG A 108 17.91 0.57 3.37
N ASN A 109 17.16 1.01 2.36
CA ASN A 109 17.68 1.91 1.34
C ASN A 109 17.97 3.31 1.92
N VAL A 110 17.08 3.84 2.77
CA VAL A 110 17.31 5.11 3.48
C VAL A 110 18.52 5.02 4.40
N GLU A 111 18.75 3.89 5.07
CA GLU A 111 19.95 3.69 5.90
C GLU A 111 21.25 3.64 5.09
N ALA A 112 21.22 3.04 3.90
CA ALA A 112 22.35 3.07 2.98
C ALA A 112 22.60 4.48 2.43
N GLU A 113 21.54 5.22 2.08
CA GLU A 113 21.64 6.62 1.66
C GLU A 113 22.25 7.50 2.76
N LEU A 114 21.77 7.39 4.00
CA LEU A 114 22.27 8.18 5.13
C LEU A 114 23.77 7.98 5.40
N LYS A 115 24.27 6.75 5.22
CA LYS A 115 25.72 6.45 5.36
C LYS A 115 26.55 6.99 4.20
N ASN A 116 26.00 7.05 2.99
CA ASN A 116 26.72 7.48 1.80
C ASN A 116 26.86 9.00 1.67
N VAL A 117 26.00 9.78 2.34
CA VAL A 117 26.01 11.26 2.26
C VAL A 117 27.11 11.90 3.14
N GLY A 118 27.87 11.09 3.91
CA GLY A 118 28.97 11.60 4.74
C GLY A 118 28.50 12.50 5.89
N LEU A 119 27.27 12.29 6.36
CA LEU A 119 26.68 13.03 7.49
C LEU A 119 27.30 12.57 8.81
N ASP A 120 27.33 13.48 9.78
CA ASP A 120 27.68 13.15 11.16
C ASP A 120 26.65 12.19 11.78
N GLU A 121 27.07 11.42 12.77
CA GLU A 121 26.22 10.40 13.41
C GLU A 121 24.97 11.00 14.07
N GLU A 122 25.05 12.24 14.58
CA GLU A 122 23.91 12.92 15.21
C GLU A 122 22.86 13.30 14.18
N THR A 123 23.27 13.83 13.02
CA THR A 123 22.39 14.15 11.91
C THR A 123 21.75 12.87 11.35
N ILE A 124 22.51 11.78 11.18
CA ILE A 124 21.94 10.48 10.76
C ILE A 124 20.89 9.99 11.76
N ALA A 125 21.17 10.09 13.06
CA ALA A 125 20.22 9.71 14.11
C ALA A 125 18.94 10.58 14.07
N ALA A 126 19.08 11.87 13.79
CA ALA A 126 17.96 12.80 13.65
C ALA A 126 17.07 12.45 12.44
N PHE A 127 17.68 12.22 11.26
CA PHE A 127 16.97 11.76 10.06
C PHE A 127 16.23 10.44 10.32
N ARG A 128 16.88 9.48 11.01
CA ARG A 128 16.26 8.20 11.38
C ARG A 128 15.06 8.40 12.31
N LYS A 129 15.16 9.29 13.30
CA LYS A 129 14.09 9.55 14.27
C LYS A 129 12.86 10.18 13.61
N LEU A 130 13.09 11.05 12.63
CA LEU A 130 12.03 11.66 11.83
C LEU A 130 11.55 10.76 10.68
N GLY A 131 12.26 9.68 10.35
CA GLY A 131 11.93 8.79 9.24
C GLY A 131 12.16 9.44 7.87
N LEU A 132 13.15 10.32 7.78
CA LEU A 132 13.46 11.13 6.61
C LEU A 132 14.59 10.51 5.78
N SER A 133 14.57 10.76 4.46
CA SER A 133 15.71 10.56 3.56
C SER A 133 16.41 11.91 3.33
N PRO A 134 17.75 11.94 3.20
CA PRO A 134 18.51 13.17 2.91
C PRO A 134 18.18 13.80 1.54
N ASN A 135 17.51 13.04 0.66
CA ASN A 135 17.03 13.49 -0.64
C ASN A 135 15.66 14.20 -0.58
N MET A 136 14.98 14.17 0.57
CA MET A 136 13.71 14.90 0.75
C MET A 136 13.94 16.40 0.76
N SER A 137 12.91 17.18 0.47
CA SER A 137 12.98 18.65 0.61
C SER A 137 12.72 19.08 2.06
N TYR A 138 13.19 20.26 2.43
CA TYR A 138 12.89 20.85 3.74
C TYR A 138 11.37 20.93 4.00
N THR A 139 10.57 21.27 3.00
CA THR A 139 9.10 21.29 3.10
C THR A 139 8.52 19.92 3.45
N GLN A 140 9.05 18.85 2.87
CA GLN A 140 8.64 17.47 3.19
C GLN A 140 9.05 17.08 4.61
N ALA A 141 10.26 17.45 5.03
CA ALA A 141 10.72 17.23 6.39
C ALA A 141 9.83 17.94 7.42
N ASN A 142 9.47 19.20 7.15
CA ASN A 142 8.60 20.00 7.99
C ASN A 142 7.18 19.40 8.11
N MET A 143 6.59 18.96 6.99
CA MET A 143 5.30 18.26 7.02
C MET A 143 5.32 17.00 7.89
N LEU A 144 6.36 16.17 7.75
CA LEU A 144 6.50 14.93 8.53
C LEU A 144 6.73 15.19 10.02
N PHE A 145 7.45 16.26 10.35
CA PHE A 145 7.61 16.71 11.73
C PHE A 145 6.25 17.05 12.36
N TYR A 146 5.45 17.92 11.73
CA TYR A 146 4.12 18.27 12.25
C TYR A 146 3.18 17.07 12.34
N GLN A 147 3.25 16.14 11.39
CA GLN A 147 2.47 14.91 11.45
C GLN A 147 2.84 14.09 12.69
N LYS A 148 4.13 13.93 13.00
CA LYS A 148 4.58 13.21 14.19
C LYS A 148 4.20 13.91 15.50
N VAL A 149 4.30 15.25 15.54
CA VAL A 149 3.83 16.04 16.69
C VAL A 149 2.35 15.78 16.94
N LYS A 150 1.54 15.82 15.88
CA LYS A 150 0.11 15.52 15.95
C LYS A 150 -0.15 14.10 16.45
N GLU A 151 0.54 13.10 15.89
CA GLU A 151 0.42 11.69 16.30
C GLU A 151 0.76 11.48 17.79
N ILE A 152 1.79 12.13 18.31
CA ILE A 152 2.17 12.05 19.73
C ILE A 152 1.09 12.69 20.62
N ASN A 153 0.59 13.86 20.24
CA ASN A 153 -0.41 14.59 20.99
C ASN A 153 -1.76 13.85 21.04
N GLU A 154 -2.20 13.31 19.91
CA GLU A 154 -3.47 12.60 19.76
C GLU A 154 -3.45 11.18 20.36
N ASN A 155 -2.25 10.64 20.65
CA ASN A 155 -2.14 9.31 21.24
C ASN A 155 -2.60 9.30 22.70
N SER A 156 -3.83 8.81 22.94
CA SER A 156 -4.43 8.71 24.28
C SER A 156 -3.77 7.68 25.20
N LYS A 157 -2.92 6.80 24.66
CA LYS A 157 -2.24 5.75 25.44
C LYS A 157 -0.92 6.21 26.08
N LEU A 158 -0.40 7.37 25.67
CA LEU A 158 0.84 7.93 26.21
C LEU A 158 0.54 8.83 27.41
N ALA A 159 1.27 8.61 28.51
CA ALA A 159 1.25 9.53 29.64
C ALA A 159 1.80 10.91 29.23
N LEU A 160 1.32 11.98 29.86
CA LEU A 160 1.71 13.36 29.53
C LEU A 160 3.23 13.55 29.57
N LYS A 161 3.89 13.04 30.61
CA LYS A 161 5.35 13.09 30.76
C LYS A 161 6.10 12.40 29.62
N ASP A 162 5.56 11.30 29.10
CA ASP A 162 6.14 10.61 27.95
C ASP A 162 5.94 11.38 26.64
N LYS A 163 4.78 12.03 26.47
CA LYS A 163 4.54 12.92 25.34
C LYS A 163 5.54 14.07 25.32
N GLU A 164 5.73 14.75 26.45
CA GLU A 164 6.69 15.86 26.58
C GLU A 164 8.12 15.42 26.25
N ARG A 165 8.55 14.26 26.76
CA ARG A 165 9.86 13.70 26.44
C ARG A 165 10.00 13.43 24.94
N LEU A 166 9.02 12.76 24.34
CA LEU A 166 9.04 12.42 22.91
C LEU A 166 9.03 13.67 22.02
N LEU A 167 8.22 14.68 22.35
CA LEU A 167 8.19 15.96 21.64
C LEU A 167 9.55 16.66 21.72
N LYS A 168 10.14 16.75 22.92
CA LYS A 168 11.46 17.36 23.10
C LYS A 168 12.56 16.63 22.31
N GLU A 169 12.50 15.31 22.25
CA GLU A 169 13.42 14.52 21.43
C GLU A 169 13.18 14.71 19.93
N LEU A 170 11.93 14.91 19.52
CA LEU A 170 11.53 15.17 18.14
C LEU A 170 11.98 16.57 17.70
N ASP A 171 11.81 17.59 18.54
CA ASP A 171 12.26 18.96 18.30
C ASP A 171 13.78 19.01 18.09
N LYS A 172 14.55 18.37 18.99
CA LYS A 172 16.00 18.26 18.85
C LYS A 172 16.44 17.60 17.55
N ALA A 173 15.72 16.56 17.13
CA ALA A 173 16.00 15.91 15.85
C ALA A 173 15.67 16.84 14.67
N PHE A 174 14.58 17.60 14.76
CA PHE A 174 14.18 18.53 13.72
C PHE A 174 15.14 19.72 13.58
N ASP A 175 15.68 20.22 14.69
CA ASP A 175 16.70 21.27 14.69
C ASP A 175 17.95 20.83 13.92
N LYS A 176 18.44 19.61 14.18
CA LYS A 176 19.60 19.03 13.46
C LYS A 176 19.32 18.83 11.97
N VAL A 177 18.13 18.34 11.62
CA VAL A 177 17.72 18.22 10.22
C VAL A 177 17.62 19.60 9.55
N THR A 178 17.13 20.61 10.27
CA THR A 178 17.04 21.98 9.78
C THR A 178 18.42 22.59 9.54
N GLU A 179 19.37 22.35 10.44
CA GLU A 179 20.77 22.75 10.28
C GLU A 179 21.39 22.15 9.02
N TYR A 180 21.15 20.85 8.76
CA TYR A 180 21.57 20.20 7.52
C TYR A 180 21.01 20.91 6.26
N TYR A 181 19.72 21.25 6.24
CA TYR A 181 19.13 21.95 5.09
C TYR A 181 19.60 23.40 4.93
N LYS A 182 20.07 24.05 5.99
CA LYS A 182 20.66 25.40 5.91
C LYS A 182 22.06 25.40 5.30
N ASN A 183 22.80 24.31 5.48
CA ASN A 183 24.19 24.16 5.05
C ASN A 183 24.34 23.47 3.67
N LYS A 184 23.21 23.14 3.01
CA LYS A 184 23.12 22.49 1.71
C LYS A 184 22.80 23.50 0.61
#